data_AF-A0A535MTI2-F1
#
_entry.id   AF-A0A535MTI2-F1
#
_cell.length_a   1.000
_cell.length_b   1.000
_cell.length_c   1.000
_cell.angle_alpha   90.00
_cell.angle_beta   90.00
_cell.angle_gamma   90.00
#
_symmetry.space_group_name_H-M   'P 1'
#
loop_
_entity.id
_entity.type
_entity.pdbx_description
1 polymer ?
#
loop_
_entity_poly.entity_id
_entity_poly.type
_entity_poly.pdbx_seq_one_letter_code
_entity_poly.pdbx_strand_id
1 'polypeptide(L)'
;MLALTHLVVGAALGSAGEDRRRGALAGVVSHALLDGIGHDDVTIGFRGQAALVAVGVAALALSWGPGSAVTAGGLAGILPDSEIALMKLRGRSTGFLLFPSHWQREGRRGTHPYRFPGPDVPVGVEVALSLAACAALCVAGHRRRRRSSRLNP
;
A
#
# COMPACT_ATOMS: atom_id res chain seq x y z
N MET A 1 4.00 -1.80 -8.18
CA MET A 1 2.62 -2.30 -8.08
C MET A 1 1.72 -1.09 -7.96
N LEU A 2 0.41 -1.27 -8.15
CA LEU A 2 -0.56 -0.21 -7.87
C LEU A 2 -0.37 0.33 -6.45
N ALA A 3 -0.19 1.64 -6.33
CA ALA A 3 -0.09 2.33 -5.03
C ALA A 3 -1.30 2.02 -4.11
N LEU A 4 -2.47 1.78 -4.70
CA LEU A 4 -3.65 1.34 -3.95
C LEU A 4 -3.43 -0.03 -3.28
N THR A 5 -2.75 -0.97 -3.92
CA THR A 5 -2.46 -2.29 -3.36
C THR A 5 -1.60 -2.17 -2.11
N HIS A 6 -0.53 -1.37 -2.16
CA HIS A 6 0.29 -1.08 -0.98
C HIS A 6 -0.53 -0.46 0.15
N LEU A 7 -1.42 0.48 -0.16
CA LEU A 7 -2.31 1.13 0.81
C LEU A 7 -3.20 0.10 1.53
N VAL A 8 -3.92 -0.72 0.77
CA VAL A 8 -4.94 -1.59 1.34
C VAL A 8 -4.35 -2.82 2.01
N VAL A 9 -3.23 -3.35 1.51
CA VAL A 9 -2.51 -4.45 2.17
C VAL A 9 -1.89 -3.98 3.49
N GLY A 10 -1.21 -2.82 3.48
CA GLY A 10 -0.68 -2.22 4.72
C GLY A 10 -1.79 -1.95 5.74
N ALA A 11 -2.94 -1.46 5.30
CA ALA A 11 -4.10 -1.24 6.16
C ALA A 11 -4.68 -2.56 6.71
N ALA A 12 -4.79 -3.59 5.87
CA ALA A 12 -5.28 -4.91 6.28
C ALA A 12 -4.37 -5.53 7.36
N LEU A 13 -3.04 -5.45 7.20
CA LEU A 13 -2.10 -5.87 8.23
C LEU A 13 -2.20 -5.04 9.51
N GLY A 14 -2.39 -3.73 9.37
CA GLY A 14 -2.68 -2.83 10.49
C GLY A 14 -3.95 -3.19 11.27
N SER A 15 -4.87 -3.96 10.68
CA SER A 15 -6.09 -4.41 11.36
C SER A 15 -5.88 -5.60 12.31
N ALA A 16 -4.70 -6.25 12.27
CA ALA A 16 -4.37 -7.37 13.13
C ALA A 16 -4.12 -6.99 14.60
N GLY A 17 -4.00 -5.69 14.91
CA GLY A 17 -3.81 -5.18 16.26
C GLY A 17 -4.22 -3.72 16.41
N GLU A 18 -4.01 -3.15 17.60
CA GLU A 18 -4.39 -1.75 17.88
C GLU A 18 -3.18 -0.79 17.94
N ASP A 19 -1.96 -1.33 17.95
CA ASP A 19 -0.73 -0.54 18.01
C ASP A 19 -0.40 0.07 16.64
N ARG A 20 -0.44 1.40 16.58
CA ARG A 20 -0.15 2.19 15.37
C ARG A 20 1.26 1.99 14.85
N ARG A 21 2.26 1.84 15.74
CA ARG A 21 3.66 1.67 15.35
C ARG A 21 3.87 0.31 14.69
N ARG A 22 3.27 -0.74 15.26
CA ARG A 22 3.28 -2.08 14.66
C ARG A 22 2.55 -2.10 13.32
N GLY A 23 1.41 -1.42 13.23
CA GLY A 23 0.69 -1.25 11.96
C GLY A 23 1.54 -0.56 10.90
N ALA A 24 2.18 0.57 11.25
CA ALA A 24 3.07 1.29 10.34
C ALA A 24 4.26 0.43 9.88
N LEU A 25 4.92 -0.28 10.80
CA LEU A 25 6.01 -1.20 10.47
C LEU A 25 5.55 -2.30 9.52
N ALA A 26 4.39 -2.91 9.78
CA ALA A 26 3.82 -3.93 8.89
C ALA A 26 3.52 -3.35 7.49
N GLY A 27 3.04 -2.10 7.42
CA GLY A 27 2.88 -1.36 6.18
C GLY A 27 4.18 -1.26 5.37
N VAL A 28 5.25 -0.74 5.98
CA VAL A 28 6.57 -0.62 5.34
C VAL A 28 7.12 -1.97 4.88
N VAL A 29 7.03 -2.99 5.72
CA VAL A 29 7.49 -4.35 5.37
C VAL A 29 6.70 -4.90 4.20
N SER A 30 5.37 -4.76 4.22
CA SER A 30 4.52 -5.24 3.13
C SER A 30 4.80 -4.51 1.82
N HIS A 31 5.14 -3.22 1.87
CA HIS A 31 5.54 -2.48 0.69
C HIS A 31 6.76 -3.12 0.02
N ALA A 32 7.85 -3.34 0.76
CA ALA A 32 9.06 -3.96 0.23
C ALA A 32 8.82 -5.37 -0.33
N LEU A 33 7.93 -6.15 0.30
CA LEU A 33 7.57 -7.48 -0.19
C LEU A 33 6.76 -7.42 -1.48
N LEU A 34 5.80 -6.51 -1.59
CA LEU A 34 4.97 -6.36 -2.79
C LEU A 34 5.78 -5.83 -3.98
N ASP A 35 6.71 -4.91 -3.74
CA ASP A 35 7.67 -4.45 -4.76
C ASP A 35 8.55 -5.56 -5.32
N GLY A 36 8.85 -6.56 -4.48
CA GLY A 36 9.59 -7.74 -4.90
C GLY A 36 8.84 -8.60 -5.91
N ILE A 37 7.51 -8.51 -5.99
CA ILE A 37 6.71 -9.26 -6.96
C ILE A 37 6.77 -8.52 -8.30
N GLY A 38 7.20 -9.19 -9.37
CA GLY A 38 7.20 -8.58 -10.71
C GLY A 38 5.79 -8.13 -11.10
N HIS A 39 5.64 -6.90 -11.58
CA HIS A 39 4.35 -6.28 -11.92
C HIS A 39 4.55 -5.29 -13.08
N ASP A 40 3.48 -5.03 -13.84
CA ASP A 40 3.46 -4.06 -14.94
C ASP A 40 2.30 -3.07 -14.75
N ASP A 41 2.61 -1.94 -14.12
CA ASP A 41 1.61 -0.95 -13.72
C ASP A 41 1.33 0.10 -14.81
N VAL A 42 1.80 -0.12 -16.05
CA VAL A 42 1.75 0.89 -17.12
C VAL A 42 0.31 1.25 -17.50
N THR A 43 -0.66 0.41 -17.15
CA THR A 43 -2.08 0.61 -17.48
C THR A 43 -2.71 1.80 -16.75
N ILE A 44 -2.28 2.12 -15.52
CA ILE A 44 -2.85 3.23 -14.73
C ILE A 44 -1.80 4.33 -14.56
N GLY A 45 -1.99 5.44 -15.28
CA GLY A 45 -1.12 6.61 -15.18
C GLY A 45 -1.06 7.22 -13.77
N PHE A 46 0.00 7.97 -13.49
CA PHE A 46 0.30 8.46 -12.13
C PHE A 46 -0.84 9.29 -11.49
N ARG A 47 -1.58 10.07 -12.28
CA ARG A 47 -2.74 10.85 -11.78
C ARG A 47 -3.88 9.94 -11.33
N GLY A 48 -4.11 8.85 -12.05
CA GLY A 48 -5.12 7.84 -11.68
C GLY A 48 -4.73 7.14 -10.38
N GLN A 49 -3.46 6.75 -10.25
CA GLN A 49 -2.96 6.16 -8.99
C GLN A 49 -3.10 7.14 -7.81
N ALA A 50 -2.74 8.42 -8.00
CA ALA A 50 -2.88 9.44 -6.96
C ALA A 50 -4.35 9.64 -6.52
N ALA A 51 -5.29 9.64 -7.47
CA ALA A 51 -6.72 9.74 -7.16
C ALA A 51 -7.22 8.52 -6.35
N LEU A 52 -6.82 7.30 -6.76
CA LEU A 52 -7.18 6.07 -6.05
C LEU A 52 -6.62 6.04 -4.62
N VAL A 53 -5.36 6.45 -4.44
CA VAL A 53 -4.75 6.55 -3.11
C VAL A 53 -5.47 7.60 -2.25
N ALA A 54 -5.79 8.77 -2.81
CA ALA A 54 -6.51 9.81 -2.07
C ALA A 54 -7.88 9.33 -1.57
N VAL A 55 -8.66 8.69 -2.45
CA VAL A 55 -9.95 8.08 -2.09
C VAL A 55 -9.77 6.98 -1.04
N GLY A 56 -8.77 6.11 -1.21
CA GLY A 56 -8.49 5.04 -0.25
C GLY A 56 -8.10 5.56 1.14
N VAL A 57 -7.23 6.56 1.20
CA VAL A 57 -6.81 7.19 2.47
C VAL A 57 -8.01 7.83 3.17
N ALA A 58 -8.87 8.55 2.42
CA ALA A 58 -10.09 9.13 2.96
C ALA A 58 -11.03 8.05 3.51
N ALA A 59 -11.23 6.94 2.76
CA ALA A 59 -12.07 5.83 3.18
C ALA A 59 -11.55 5.17 4.47
N LEU A 60 -10.23 4.97 4.61
CA LEU A 60 -9.62 4.43 5.83
C LEU A 60 -9.81 5.38 7.01
N ALA A 61 -9.50 6.67 6.82
CA ALA A 61 -9.62 7.68 7.86
C ALA A 61 -11.07 7.81 8.38
N LEU A 62 -12.05 7.78 7.48
CA LEU A 62 -13.48 7.86 7.84
C LEU A 62 -14.00 6.58 8.50
N SER A 63 -13.53 5.41 8.06
CA SER A 63 -14.07 4.13 8.53
C SER A 63 -13.42 3.64 9.84
N TRP A 64 -12.14 3.94 10.04
CA TRP A 64 -11.34 3.42 11.15
C TRP A 64 -10.79 4.51 12.07
N GLY A 65 -10.83 5.77 11.63
CA GLY A 65 -10.21 6.90 12.31
C GLY A 65 -8.79 7.17 11.79
N PRO A 66 -8.38 8.46 11.68
CA PRO A 66 -7.04 8.84 11.19
C PRO A 66 -5.91 8.38 12.13
N GLY A 67 -6.22 8.19 13.40
CA GLY A 67 -5.30 7.70 14.43
C GLY A 67 -5.23 6.19 14.59
N SER A 68 -5.89 5.39 13.74
CA SER A 68 -5.92 3.94 13.91
C SER A 68 -4.66 3.24 13.41
N ALA A 69 -4.40 2.02 13.89
CA ALA A 69 -3.34 1.16 13.35
C ALA A 69 -3.56 0.77 11.89
N VAL A 70 -4.83 0.65 11.48
CA VAL A 70 -5.24 0.43 10.08
C VAL A 70 -4.80 1.60 9.21
N THR A 71 -5.16 2.83 9.58
CA THR A 71 -4.77 4.02 8.79
C THR A 71 -3.26 4.21 8.80
N ALA A 72 -2.59 3.98 9.94
CA ALA A 72 -1.13 4.06 10.04
C ALA A 72 -0.43 3.02 9.13
N GLY A 73 -0.91 1.77 9.11
CA GLY A 73 -0.37 0.72 8.25
C GLY A 73 -0.57 1.02 6.77
N GLY A 74 -1.75 1.51 6.38
CA GLY A 74 -2.00 1.89 5.00
C GLY A 74 -1.11 3.06 4.55
N LEU A 75 -1.05 4.14 5.34
CA LEU A 75 -0.21 5.29 5.01
C LEU A 75 1.27 4.91 4.94
N ALA A 76 1.75 4.08 5.86
CA ALA A 76 3.13 3.62 5.84
C ALA A 76 3.43 2.68 4.67
N GLY A 77 2.43 1.92 4.19
CA GLY A 77 2.54 1.08 3.00
C GLY A 77 2.74 1.90 1.72
N ILE A 78 2.11 3.06 1.58
CA ILE A 78 2.28 3.93 0.39
C ILE A 78 3.36 5.00 0.53
N LEU A 79 3.87 5.22 1.74
CA LEU A 79 4.81 6.30 1.99
C LEU A 79 6.07 6.19 1.13
N PRO A 80 6.67 5.01 0.91
CA PRO A 80 7.79 4.87 0.00
C PRO A 80 7.50 5.38 -1.42
N ASP A 81 6.33 5.09 -2.00
CA ASP A 81 5.97 5.52 -3.36
C ASP A 81 5.93 7.04 -3.53
N SER A 82 5.82 7.80 -2.43
CA SER A 82 5.80 9.26 -2.49
C SER A 82 7.07 9.86 -3.09
N GLU A 83 8.23 9.18 -2.98
CA GLU A 83 9.46 9.64 -3.61
C GLU A 83 9.43 9.50 -5.13
N ILE A 84 8.83 8.43 -5.66
CA ILE A 84 8.59 8.23 -7.09
C ILE A 84 7.60 9.27 -7.61
N ALA A 85 6.51 9.49 -6.88
CA ALA A 85 5.52 10.51 -7.22
C ALA A 85 6.17 11.90 -7.29
N LEU A 86 7.03 12.25 -6.31
CA LEU A 86 7.75 13.51 -6.29
C LEU A 86 8.72 13.66 -7.47
N MET A 87 9.43 12.60 -7.85
CA MET A 87 10.31 12.62 -9.03
C MET A 87 9.51 12.85 -10.32
N LYS A 88 8.39 12.14 -10.49
CA LYS A 88 7.48 12.30 -11.63
C LYS A 88 6.91 13.73 -11.70
N LEU A 89 6.48 14.30 -10.57
CA LEU A 89 6.00 15.68 -10.50
C LEU A 89 7.07 16.71 -10.85
N ARG A 90 8.33 16.44 -10.50
CA ARG A 90 9.48 17.31 -10.83
C ARG A 90 10.04 17.08 -12.24
N GLY A 91 9.46 16.17 -13.03
CA GLY A 91 9.97 15.80 -14.35
C GLY A 91 11.39 15.22 -14.33
N ARG A 92 11.83 14.64 -13.20
CA ARG A 92 13.18 14.05 -13.08
C ARG A 92 13.10 12.55 -13.35
N SER A 93 13.97 12.07 -14.24
CA SER A 93 13.97 10.67 -14.69
C SER A 93 14.57 9.70 -13.67
N THR A 94 15.58 10.12 -12.91
CA THR A 94 16.30 9.27 -11.95
C THR A 94 17.05 10.15 -10.94
N GLY A 95 16.82 9.94 -9.65
CA GLY A 95 17.57 10.57 -8.56
C GLY A 95 17.90 9.54 -7.49
N PHE A 96 18.63 9.95 -6.43
CA PHE A 96 18.79 9.12 -5.24
C PHE A 96 17.43 8.92 -4.58
N LEU A 97 16.92 7.70 -4.64
CA LEU A 97 15.69 7.28 -3.98
C LEU A 97 16.07 6.75 -2.60
N LEU A 98 15.30 7.09 -1.58
CA LEU A 98 15.60 6.72 -0.20
C LEU A 98 15.21 5.27 0.07
N PHE A 99 14.11 4.80 -0.52
CA PHE A 99 13.60 3.49 -0.20
C PHE A 99 14.35 2.38 -0.96
N PRO A 100 14.89 1.36 -0.27
CA PRO A 100 15.77 0.37 -0.92
C PRO A 100 15.14 -0.39 -2.08
N SER A 101 13.83 -0.68 -2.04
CA SER A 101 13.14 -1.37 -3.14
C SER A 101 12.99 -0.51 -4.40
N HIS A 102 13.37 0.77 -4.36
CA HIS A 102 13.35 1.67 -5.51
C HIS A 102 14.73 1.96 -6.09
N TRP A 103 15.83 1.54 -5.45
CA TRP A 103 17.19 1.81 -5.92
C TRP A 103 17.45 1.23 -7.31
N GLN A 104 17.33 2.02 -8.37
CA GLN A 104 17.58 1.51 -9.72
C GLN A 104 19.05 1.09 -9.87
N ARG A 105 19.27 -0.16 -10.29
CA ARG A 105 20.59 -0.62 -10.72
C ARG A 105 20.87 -0.04 -12.11
N GLU A 106 22.00 0.62 -12.25
CA GLU A 106 22.46 1.28 -13.48
C GLU A 106 22.26 0.36 -14.69
N GLY A 107 21.50 0.81 -15.70
CA GLY A 107 21.24 0.07 -16.95
C GLY A 107 19.88 -0.63 -17.11
N ARG A 108 19.03 -0.70 -16.07
CA ARG A 108 17.64 -1.24 -16.20
C ARG A 108 16.60 -0.23 -15.72
N ARG A 109 16.17 0.63 -16.64
CA ARG A 109 15.05 1.57 -16.39
C ARG A 109 13.76 0.77 -16.20
N GLY A 110 13.02 1.07 -15.14
CA GLY A 110 11.65 0.56 -14.93
C GLY A 110 11.53 -0.76 -14.18
N THR A 111 12.61 -1.31 -13.61
CA THR A 111 12.55 -2.52 -12.78
C THR A 111 13.03 -2.24 -11.37
N HIS A 112 12.29 -2.68 -10.35
CA HIS A 112 12.75 -2.67 -8.96
C HIS A 112 14.07 -3.46 -8.85
N PRO A 113 15.09 -2.96 -8.11
CA PRO A 113 16.37 -3.67 -7.89
C PRO A 113 16.20 -5.05 -7.28
N TYR A 114 15.19 -5.20 -6.44
CA TYR A 114 14.86 -6.42 -5.74
C TYR A 114 13.60 -7.00 -6.38
N ARG A 115 13.75 -8.11 -7.08
CA ARG A 115 12.65 -8.84 -7.73
C ARG A 115 12.80 -10.32 -7.41
N PHE A 116 11.75 -10.91 -6.85
CA PHE A 116 11.65 -12.36 -6.68
C PHE A 116 11.60 -13.05 -8.05
N PRO A 117 12.20 -14.24 -8.20
CA PRO A 117 12.11 -14.99 -9.44
C PRO A 117 10.64 -15.36 -9.74
N GLY A 118 10.18 -15.08 -10.97
CA GLY A 118 8.82 -15.39 -11.40
C GLY A 118 8.31 -14.48 -12.53
N PRO A 119 7.16 -14.85 -13.15
CA PRO A 119 6.51 -14.01 -14.14
C PRO A 119 6.00 -12.70 -13.51
N ASP A 120 5.82 -11.68 -14.34
CA ASP A 120 5.10 -10.48 -13.91
C ASP A 120 3.62 -10.82 -13.66
N VAL A 121 3.08 -10.31 -12.58
CA VAL A 121 1.64 -10.40 -12.32
C VAL A 121 0.92 -9.33 -13.14
N PRO A 122 -0.20 -9.67 -13.80
CA PRO A 122 -0.98 -8.67 -14.53
C PRO A 122 -1.75 -7.79 -13.55
N VAL A 123 -2.10 -6.57 -13.99
CA VAL A 123 -2.89 -5.60 -13.19
C VAL A 123 -4.18 -6.20 -12.59
N GLY A 124 -4.79 -7.19 -13.25
CA GLY A 124 -5.96 -7.91 -12.72
C GLY A 124 -5.67 -8.65 -11.41
N VAL A 125 -4.47 -9.19 -11.22
CA VAL A 125 -4.03 -9.83 -9.97
C VAL A 125 -3.84 -8.77 -8.88
N GLU A 126 -3.28 -7.62 -9.20
CA GLU A 126 -3.12 -6.50 -8.24
C GLU A 126 -4.47 -5.96 -7.76
N VAL A 127 -5.44 -5.84 -8.69
CA VAL A 127 -6.83 -5.51 -8.35
C VAL A 127 -7.43 -6.58 -7.45
N ALA A 128 -7.25 -7.87 -7.76
CA ALA A 128 -7.75 -8.97 -6.92
C ALA A 128 -7.14 -8.95 -5.51
N LEU A 129 -5.83 -8.72 -5.39
CA LEU A 129 -5.15 -8.55 -4.10
C LEU A 129 -5.73 -7.36 -3.31
N SER A 130 -5.99 -6.26 -4.01
CA SER A 130 -6.57 -5.06 -3.40
C SER A 130 -7.99 -5.32 -2.87
N LEU A 131 -8.82 -6.02 -3.66
CA LEU A 131 -10.17 -6.41 -3.26
C LEU A 131 -10.15 -7.39 -2.07
N ALA A 132 -9.24 -8.36 -2.06
CA ALA A 132 -9.08 -9.29 -0.95
C ALA A 132 -8.69 -8.58 0.35
N ALA A 133 -7.76 -7.61 0.27
CA ALA A 133 -7.38 -6.78 1.42
C ALA A 133 -8.55 -5.91 1.92
N CYS A 134 -9.32 -5.29 1.02
CA CYS A 134 -10.54 -4.57 1.36
C CYS A 134 -11.57 -5.48 2.06
N ALA A 135 -11.76 -6.70 1.57
CA ALA A 135 -12.65 -7.67 2.21
C ALA A 135 -12.18 -8.02 3.63
N ALA A 136 -10.88 -8.24 3.82
CA ALA A 136 -10.29 -8.49 5.13
C ALA A 136 -10.55 -7.32 6.10
N LEU A 137 -10.40 -6.07 5.63
CA LEU A 137 -10.75 -4.87 6.39
C LEU A 137 -12.23 -4.84 6.77
N CYS A 138 -13.15 -5.11 5.84
CA CYS A 138 -14.58 -5.18 6.15
C CYS A 138 -14.89 -6.21 7.24
N VAL A 139 -14.29 -7.41 7.16
CA VAL A 139 -14.46 -8.46 8.18
C VAL A 139 -13.91 -8.01 9.53
N ALA A 140 -12.71 -7.42 9.56
CA ALA A 140 -12.09 -6.93 10.79
C ALA A 140 -12.95 -5.83 11.45
N GLY A 141 -13.45 -4.88 10.65
CA GLY A 141 -14.34 -3.81 11.12
C GLY A 141 -15.64 -4.35 11.71
N HIS A 142 -16.26 -5.33 11.06
CA HIS A 142 -17.47 -5.99 11.55
C HIS A 142 -17.25 -6.70 12.88
N ARG A 143 -16.14 -7.45 13.01
CA ARG A 143 -15.77 -8.12 14.26
C ARG A 143 -15.56 -7.13 15.41
N ARG A 144 -14.90 -6.00 15.12
CA ARG A 144 -14.65 -4.95 16.12
C ARG A 144 -15.96 -4.34 16.62
N ARG A 145 -16.88 -3.96 15.72
CA ARG A 145 -18.20 -3.41 16.08
C ARG A 145 -19.01 -4.38 16.94
N ARG A 146 -19.04 -5.68 16.57
CA ARG A 146 -19.72 -6.72 17.36
C ARG A 146 -19.14 -6.91 18.76
N ARG A 147 -17.83 -6.74 18.92
CA ARG A 147 -17.19 -6.84 20.23
C ARG A 147 -17.55 -5.64 21.12
N SER A 148 -17.54 -4.43 20.56
CA SER A 148 -17.93 -3.21 21.28
C SER A 148 -19.40 -3.24 21.73
N SER A 149 -20.32 -3.73 20.89
CA SER A 149 -21.74 -3.84 21.25
C SER A 149 -22.03 -4.87 22.34
N ARG A 150 -21.15 -5.85 22.55
CA ARG A 150 -21.28 -6.82 23.65
C ARG A 150 -20.76 -6.29 24.99
N LEU A 151 -19.90 -5.28 24.96
CA LEU A 151 -19.28 -4.69 26.15
C LEU A 151 -20.07 -3.48 26.69
N ASN A 152 -20.95 -2.89 25.88
CA ASN A 152 -21.93 -1.86 26.27
C ASN A 152 -23.36 -2.38 25.95
N PRO A 153 -23.92 -3.30 26.74
CA PRO A 153 -25.29 -3.78 26.58
C PRO A 153 -26.34 -2.71 26.91
#